data_AF-S3CZR8-F1
#
_entry.id   AF-S3CZR8-F1
#
_cell.length_a   1.000
_cell.length_b   1.000
_cell.length_c   1.000
_cell.angle_alpha   90.00
_cell.angle_beta   90.00
_cell.angle_gamma   90.00
#
_symmetry.space_group_name_H-M   'P 1'
#
loop_
_entity.id
_entity.type
_entity.pdbx_description
1 polymer ?
#
loop_
_entity_poly.entity_id
_entity_poly.type
_entity_poly.pdbx_seq_one_letter_code
_entity_poly.pdbx_strand_id
1 'polypeptide(L)' 'MAGFVNRENRVPYYQQLFQEGQKKHIRQWNQTARGRGMLRVYYGTFIITTAGSMWMMGRMVLGHKTWWGK' A
#
# COMPACT_ATOMS: atom_id res chain seq x y z
N MET A 1 20.70 21.93 -2.27
CA MET A 1 19.36 22.22 -2.84
C MET A 1 19.38 22.26 -4.38
N ALA A 2 20.03 21.31 -5.07
CA ALA A 2 20.30 21.40 -6.52
C ALA A 2 19.49 20.43 -7.40
N GLY A 3 18.34 19.95 -6.92
CA GLY A 3 17.57 18.90 -7.62
C GLY A 3 16.37 19.38 -8.46
N PHE A 4 15.92 20.63 -8.26
CA PHE A 4 14.70 21.16 -8.89
C PHE A 4 14.96 22.18 -10.01
N VAL A 5 16.17 22.69 -10.13
CA VAL A 5 16.47 23.84 -11.01
C VAL A 5 16.54 23.44 -12.49
N ASN A 6 16.90 22.18 -12.82
CA ASN A 6 17.07 21.70 -14.20
C ASN A 6 16.28 20.41 -14.52
N ARG A 7 15.20 20.11 -13.78
CA ARG A 7 14.37 18.92 -14.05
C ARG A 7 13.29 19.27 -15.07
N GLU A 8 13.17 18.46 -16.12
CA GLU A 8 12.06 18.55 -17.06
C GLU A 8 10.70 18.48 -16.33
N ASN A 9 9.80 19.41 -16.67
CA ASN A 9 8.48 19.49 -16.08
C ASN A 9 7.60 18.31 -16.54
N ARG A 10 7.45 17.31 -15.67
CA ARG A 10 6.57 16.15 -15.90
C ARG A 10 5.15 16.35 -15.39
N VAL A 11 4.78 17.54 -14.92
CA VAL A 11 3.42 17.82 -14.41
C VAL A 11 2.34 17.54 -15.47
N PRO A 12 2.45 18.02 -16.73
CA PRO A 12 1.44 17.74 -17.75
C PRO A 12 1.29 16.25 -18.04
N TYR A 13 2.41 15.51 -18.06
CA TYR A 13 2.42 14.05 -18.22
C TYR A 13 1.61 13.35 -17.13
N TYR A 14 1.86 13.69 -15.86
CA TYR A 14 1.10 13.09 -14.76
C TYR A 14 -0.36 13.52 -14.77
N GLN A 15 -0.67 14.78 -15.11
CA GLN A 15 -2.05 15.24 -15.24
C GLN A 15 -2.83 14.42 -16.27
N GLN A 16 -2.26 14.19 -17.46
CA GLN A 16 -2.86 13.33 -18.48
C GLN A 16 -3.06 11.90 -17.96
N LEU A 17 -2.03 11.30 -17.37
CA LEU A 17 -2.08 9.94 -16.82
C LEU A 17 -3.22 9.77 -15.79
N PHE A 18 -3.34 10.73 -14.85
CA PHE A 18 -4.36 10.64 -13.80
C PHE A 18 -5.78 10.93 -14.34
N GLN A 19 -5.91 11.87 -15.28
CA GLN A 19 -7.20 12.16 -15.93
C GLN A 19 -7.68 10.99 -16.80
N GLU A 20 -6.80 10.32 -17.54
CA GLU A 20 -7.13 9.09 -18.27
C GLU A 20 -7.54 7.95 -17.34
N GLY A 21 -6.84 7.80 -16.21
CA GLY A 21 -7.20 6.83 -15.18
C GLY A 21 -8.58 7.09 -14.58
N GLN A 22 -8.94 8.37 -14.36
CA GLN A 22 -10.27 8.77 -13.90
C GLN A 22 -11.36 8.47 -14.92
N LYS A 23 -11.13 8.72 -16.22
CA LYS A 23 -12.07 8.33 -17.30
C LYS A 23 -12.34 6.82 -17.33
N LYS A 24 -11.34 6.01 -16.96
CA LYS A 24 -11.44 4.55 -16.85
C LYS A 24 -11.99 4.08 -15.49
N HIS A 25 -12.44 5.01 -14.63
CA HIS A 25 -12.92 4.75 -13.27
C HIS A 25 -11.93 3.97 -12.38
N ILE A 26 -10.63 4.10 -12.65
CA ILE A 26 -9.58 3.49 -11.84
C ILE A 26 -9.34 4.38 -10.62
N ARG A 27 -9.27 3.80 -9.43
CA ARG A 27 -8.93 4.52 -8.20
C ARG A 27 -7.56 5.19 -8.31
N GLN A 28 -7.46 6.44 -7.85
CA GLN A 28 -6.26 7.28 -7.96
C GLN A 28 -4.95 6.56 -7.58
N TRP A 29 -4.96 5.82 -6.47
CA TRP A 29 -3.79 5.09 -5.97
C TRP A 29 -3.36 3.90 -6.85
N ASN A 30 -4.25 3.39 -7.70
CA ASN A 30 -4.04 2.20 -8.54
C ASN A 30 -3.66 2.53 -10.00
N GLN A 31 -3.60 3.82 -10.36
CA GLN A 31 -3.42 4.25 -11.75
C GLN A 31 -1.97 4.08 -12.24
N THR A 32 -0.97 4.30 -11.38
CA THR A 32 0.45 4.17 -11.74
C THR A 32 0.99 2.77 -11.50
N ALA A 33 1.97 2.34 -12.32
CA ALA A 33 2.63 1.04 -12.13
C ALA A 33 3.36 0.93 -10.77
N ARG A 34 4.02 2.02 -10.35
CA ARG A 34 4.66 2.11 -9.03
C ARG A 34 3.63 2.05 -7.90
N GLY A 35 2.50 2.76 -8.03
CA GLY A 35 1.41 2.70 -7.07
C GLY A 35 0.87 1.29 -6.89
N ARG A 36 0.66 0.56 -8.00
CA ARG A 36 0.28 -0.86 -7.98
C ARG A 36 1.26 -1.74 -7.21
N GLY A 37 2.56 -1.57 -7.45
CA GLY A 37 3.60 -2.31 -6.73
C GLY A 37 3.55 -2.04 -5.22
N MET A 38 3.48 -0.76 -4.83
CA MET A 38 3.39 -0.37 -3.42
C MET A 38 2.14 -0.92 -2.73
N LEU A 39 0.99 -0.89 -3.42
CA LEU A 39 -0.26 -1.42 -2.89
C LEU A 39 -0.21 -2.93 -2.65
N ARG A 40 0.44 -3.70 -3.52
CA ARG A 40 0.60 -5.16 -3.32
C ARG A 40 1.35 -5.46 -2.02
N VAL A 41 2.46 -4.76 -1.79
CA VAL A 41 3.26 -4.91 -0.56
C VAL A 41 2.45 -4.47 0.66
N TYR A 42 1.74 -3.34 0.56
CA TYR A 42 0.88 -2.83 1.62
C TYR A 42 -0.22 -3.84 1.99
N TYR A 43 -0.97 -4.35 1.01
CA TYR A 43 -2.03 -5.33 1.26
C TYR A 43 -1.50 -6.64 1.82
N GLY A 44 -0.36 -7.14 1.31
CA GLY A 44 0.28 -8.34 1.85
C GLY A 44 0.65 -8.18 3.33
N THR A 45 1.31 -7.07 3.67
CA THR A 45 1.70 -6.77 5.06
C THR A 45 0.47 -6.62 5.94
N PHE A 46 -0.54 -5.86 5.49
CA PHE A 46 -1.76 -5.60 6.24
C PHE A 46 -2.52 -6.89 6.58
N ILE A 47 -2.65 -7.81 5.61
CA ILE A 47 -3.31 -9.10 5.84
C ILE A 47 -2.53 -9.94 6.84
N ILE A 48 -1.20 -10.03 6.70
CA ILE A 48 -0.35 -10.82 7.59
C ILE A 48 -0.43 -10.28 9.03
N THR A 49 -0.31 -8.96 9.22
CA THR A 49 -0.35 -8.36 10.56
C THR A 49 -1.74 -8.48 11.19
N THR A 50 -2.80 -8.32 10.39
CA THR A 50 -4.18 -8.46 10.88
C THR A 50 -4.45 -9.90 11.29
N ALA A 51 -4.13 -10.87 10.44
CA ALA A 51 -4.27 -12.29 10.76
C ALA A 51 -3.45 -12.69 12.00
N GLY A 52 -2.20 -12.24 12.09
CA GLY A 52 -1.35 -12.46 13.26
C GLY A 52 -1.94 -11.87 14.56
N SER A 53 -2.51 -10.67 14.49
CA SER A 53 -3.16 -10.04 15.64
C SER A 53 -4.40 -10.80 16.11
N MET A 54 -5.27 -11.24 15.19
CA MET A 54 -6.46 -12.02 15.50
C MET A 54 -6.09 -13.38 16.10
N TRP A 55 -5.05 -14.02 15.56
CA TRP A 55 -4.54 -15.28 16.09
C TRP A 55 -4.01 -15.15 17.52
N MET A 56 -3.21 -14.12 17.81
CA MET A 56 -2.73 -13.85 19.17
C MET A 56 -3.87 -13.50 20.13
N MET A 57 -4.88 -12.78 19.66
CA MET A 57 -6.06 -12.45 20.46
C MET A 57 -6.83 -13.71 20.85
N GLY A 58 -7.08 -14.62 19.89
CA GLY A 58 -7.72 -15.91 20.17
C GLY A 58 -6.90 -16.79 21.11
N ARG A 59 -5.58 -16.80 20.96
CA ARG A 59 -4.66 -17.50 21.85
C ARG A 59 -4.71 -16.94 23.28
N MET A 60 -4.75 -15.61 23.44
CA MET A 60 -4.87 -14.95 24.75
C MET A 60 -6.18 -15.31 25.46
N VAL A 61 -7.31 -15.38 24.73
CA VAL A 61 -8.59 -15.83 25.29
C VAL A 61 -8.49 -17.26 25.85
N LEU A 62 -7.73 -18.13 25.20
CA LEU A 62 -7.49 -19.50 25.62
C LEU A 62 -6.36 -19.64 26.67
N GLY A 63 -5.84 -18.52 27.19
CA GLY A 63 -4.80 -18.50 28.23
C GLY A 63 -3.37 -18.66 27.73
N HIS A 64 -3.15 -18.66 26.41
CA HIS A 64 -1.81 -18.76 25.83
C HIS A 64 -1.16 -17.38 25.66
N LYS A 65 0.06 -17.20 26.16
CA LYS A 65 0.75 -15.89 26.17
C LYS A 65 1.74 -15.67 25.03
N THR A 66 2.15 -16.74 24.34
CA THR A 66 3.18 -16.67 23.30
C THR A 66 2.77 -17.40 22.02
N TRP A 67 3.52 -17.12 20.94
CA TRP A 67 3.30 -17.76 19.64
C TRP A 67 3.59 -19.28 19.69
N TRP A 68 4.63 -19.70 20.41
CA TRP A 68 5.16 -21.06 20.32
C TRP A 68 4.92 -21.94 21.55
N GLY A 69 4.25 -21.42 22.59
CA GLY A 69 4.06 -22.14 23.86
C GLY A 69 2.73 -21.85 24.55
N LYS A 70 2.51 -22.44 25.73
CA LYS A 70 1.44 -21.99 26.64
C LYS A 70 1.79 -20.63 27.21
#